data_AF-A0A4Q3T5I5-F1
#
_entry.id   AF-A0A4Q3T5I5-F1
#
_cell.length_a   1.000
_cell.length_b   1.000
_cell.length_c   1.000
_cell.angle_alpha   90.00
_cell.angle_beta   90.00
_cell.angle_gamma   90.00
#
_symmetry.space_group_name_H-M   'P 1'
#
loop_
_entity.id
_entity.type
_entity.pdbx_description
1 polymer ?
#
loop_
_entity_poly.entity_id
_entity_poly.type
_entity_poly.pdbx_seq_one_letter_code
_entity_poly.pdbx_strand_id
1 'polypeptide(L)'
;FAYLRRFDRGASVSTMFAPPSAAGRFFYNSDLTGFNFQQGTAKVEAALTFLSAHRDDPDASALAVQSVPVRANLPGFQEDNPMPLLDPAVEARVWLGNRVIVAAHHDPSENIACCVAGRRRFTLFPPDQLPNLYMGPFELTPAGATISMVDFDDPDLDRFPRFAQAMDAAFVADLEPGDALYVPYQWWHHVRSIEAVNMLVNYWWTPPLVGGQPRDAFLLAMLAIKRLPASHRAAWRTLFDNYVFEDAGDIAQHLPAERRGILGDMSPEEVRSVRTALSRALSRSI
;
A
#
# COMPACT_ATOMS: atom_id res chain seq x y z
N PHE A 1 19.71 -6.50 -18.57
CA PHE A 1 18.31 -6.32 -19.00
C PHE A 1 17.88 -7.16 -20.21
N ALA A 2 18.76 -7.88 -20.92
CA ALA A 2 18.37 -8.69 -22.10
C ALA A 2 17.23 -9.69 -21.81
N TYR A 3 17.20 -10.27 -20.62
CA TYR A 3 16.12 -11.14 -20.17
C TYR A 3 14.75 -10.45 -20.16
N LEU A 4 14.61 -9.32 -19.46
CA LEU A 4 13.36 -8.55 -19.37
C LEU A 4 12.86 -8.08 -20.75
N ARG A 5 13.79 -7.68 -21.64
CA ARG A 5 13.46 -7.22 -22.99
C ARG A 5 12.75 -8.26 -23.85
N ARG A 6 12.91 -9.56 -23.55
CA ARG A 6 12.19 -10.62 -24.26
C ARG A 6 10.68 -10.56 -24.03
N PHE A 7 10.25 -10.03 -22.88
CA PHE A 7 8.84 -9.95 -22.51
C PHE A 7 8.25 -8.56 -22.75
N ASP A 8 9.07 -7.52 -22.95
CA ASP A 8 8.57 -6.16 -23.16
C ASP A 8 7.77 -6.07 -24.48
N ARG A 9 6.46 -5.87 -24.35
CA ARG A 9 5.56 -5.65 -25.49
C ARG A 9 5.50 -4.19 -25.94
N GLY A 10 6.32 -3.31 -25.37
CA GLY A 10 6.33 -1.87 -25.64
C GLY A 10 5.17 -1.11 -25.00
N ALA A 11 4.67 -1.58 -23.85
CA ALA A 11 3.60 -0.89 -23.12
C ALA A 11 4.12 0.37 -22.40
N SER A 12 3.23 1.36 -22.23
CA SER A 12 3.52 2.51 -21.38
C SER A 12 3.11 2.20 -19.94
N VAL A 13 4.01 2.41 -18.99
CA VAL A 13 3.85 2.03 -17.58
C VAL A 13 4.03 3.24 -16.65
N SER A 14 3.38 3.21 -15.49
CA SER A 14 3.48 4.26 -14.48
C SER A 14 4.93 4.42 -14.03
N THR A 15 5.42 5.65 -14.09
CA THR A 15 6.82 5.99 -13.79
C THR A 15 6.87 7.28 -12.97
N MET A 16 7.74 7.30 -11.96
CA MET A 16 8.09 8.50 -11.19
C MET A 16 9.54 8.87 -11.42
N PHE A 17 9.78 10.17 -11.47
CA PHE A 17 11.09 10.76 -11.66
C PHE A 17 11.31 11.91 -10.67
N ALA A 18 12.42 11.89 -9.93
CA ALA A 18 12.77 12.96 -9.00
C ALA A 18 14.20 13.47 -9.29
N PRO A 19 14.45 14.78 -9.13
CA PRO A 19 15.79 15.33 -9.31
C PRO A 19 16.76 14.77 -8.25
N PRO A 20 18.10 14.85 -8.49
CA PRO A 20 19.10 14.36 -7.53
C PRO A 20 18.96 15.00 -6.14
N SER A 21 18.49 16.26 -6.07
CA SER A 21 18.21 16.96 -4.82
C SER A 21 17.12 16.32 -3.95
N ALA A 22 16.29 15.42 -4.51
CA ALA A 22 15.33 14.63 -3.75
C ALA A 22 15.96 13.42 -3.03
N ALA A 23 17.25 13.13 -3.27
CA ALA A 23 18.00 12.04 -2.65
C ALA A 23 17.28 10.68 -2.72
N GLY A 24 16.59 10.41 -3.84
CA GLY A 24 15.83 9.16 -4.04
C GLY A 24 14.48 9.10 -3.32
N ARG A 25 14.13 10.08 -2.49
CA ARG A 25 12.89 10.09 -1.70
C ARG A 25 11.75 10.76 -2.46
N PHE A 26 10.82 9.95 -2.99
CA PHE A 26 9.58 10.44 -3.60
C PHE A 26 8.63 10.93 -2.51
N PHE A 27 8.52 12.25 -2.35
CA PHE A 27 7.88 12.87 -1.20
C PHE A 27 7.13 14.16 -1.56
N TYR A 28 6.55 14.81 -0.56
CA TYR A 28 5.94 16.12 -0.69
C TYR A 28 6.98 17.21 -0.97
N ASN A 29 6.55 18.30 -1.60
CA ASN A 29 7.30 19.56 -1.55
C ASN A 29 7.20 20.19 -0.13
N SER A 30 7.99 21.22 0.14
CA SER A 30 8.15 21.79 1.50
C SER A 30 6.87 22.37 2.11
N ASP A 31 5.92 22.83 1.29
CA ASP A 31 4.65 23.42 1.72
C ASP A 31 3.45 22.46 1.64
N LEU A 32 3.68 21.19 1.27
CA LEU A 32 2.67 20.14 1.12
C LEU A 32 1.57 20.45 0.10
N THR A 33 1.82 21.34 -0.86
CA THR A 33 0.88 21.65 -1.96
C THR A 33 1.03 20.70 -3.15
N GLY A 34 2.14 19.95 -3.20
CA GLY A 34 2.47 19.02 -4.26
C GLY A 34 3.61 18.09 -3.87
N PHE A 35 4.41 17.70 -4.85
CA PHE A 35 5.44 16.68 -4.69
C PHE A 35 6.81 17.19 -5.14
N ASN A 36 7.87 16.58 -4.61
CA ASN A 36 9.25 16.82 -5.03
C ASN A 36 9.66 16.03 -6.30
N PHE A 37 8.70 15.36 -6.94
CA PHE A 37 8.88 14.49 -8.09
C PHE A 37 7.78 14.69 -9.13
N GLN A 38 8.00 14.14 -10.32
CA GLN A 38 7.02 14.09 -11.39
C GLN A 38 6.53 12.66 -11.60
N GLN A 39 5.23 12.51 -11.83
CA GLN A 39 4.61 11.23 -12.20
C GLN A 39 4.12 11.29 -13.65
N GLY A 40 4.28 10.20 -14.37
CA GLY A 40 3.81 10.07 -15.73
C GLY A 40 3.81 8.62 -16.20
N THR A 41 3.86 8.44 -17.52
CA THR A 41 4.04 7.11 -18.11
C THR A 41 5.24 7.10 -19.04
N ALA A 42 5.97 5.99 -19.06
CA ALA A 42 7.10 5.78 -19.94
C ALA A 42 7.08 4.34 -20.48
N LYS A 43 7.78 4.09 -21.58
CA LYS A 43 8.01 2.71 -22.06
C LYS A 43 8.94 1.98 -21.11
N VAL A 44 8.72 0.68 -20.90
CA VAL A 44 9.63 -0.17 -20.11
C VAL A 44 11.06 -0.07 -20.67
N GLU A 45 11.25 -0.17 -21.99
CA GLU A 45 12.56 0.00 -22.62
C GLU A 45 13.23 1.36 -22.34
N ALA A 46 12.46 2.44 -22.23
CA ALA A 46 13.01 3.76 -21.90
C ALA A 46 13.57 3.77 -20.47
N ALA A 47 12.87 3.16 -19.51
CA ALA A 47 13.37 2.99 -18.15
C ALA A 47 14.62 2.09 -18.10
N LEU A 48 14.64 0.97 -18.84
CA LEU A 48 15.81 0.08 -18.90
C LEU A 48 17.03 0.78 -19.52
N THR A 49 16.82 1.62 -20.53
CA THR A 49 17.87 2.44 -21.16
C THR A 49 18.41 3.47 -20.18
N PHE A 50 17.54 4.21 -19.49
CA PHE A 50 17.93 5.19 -18.47
C PHE A 50 18.79 4.54 -17.38
N LEU A 51 18.32 3.42 -16.81
CA LEU A 51 19.03 2.71 -15.73
C LEU A 51 20.37 2.12 -16.19
N SER A 52 20.49 1.77 -17.47
CA SER A 52 21.77 1.30 -18.04
C SER A 52 22.76 2.45 -18.17
N ALA A 53 22.30 3.60 -18.67
CA ALA A 53 23.15 4.76 -18.94
C ALA A 53 23.67 5.43 -17.67
N HIS A 54 22.92 5.37 -16.57
CA HIS A 54 23.24 6.06 -15.31
C HIS A 54 23.66 5.08 -14.19
N ARG A 55 24.11 3.87 -14.54
CA ARG A 55 24.49 2.86 -13.53
C ARG A 55 25.65 3.32 -12.64
N ASP A 56 26.62 3.98 -13.25
CA ASP A 56 27.86 4.40 -12.59
C ASP A 56 27.82 5.87 -12.15
N ASP A 57 26.65 6.52 -12.28
CA ASP A 57 26.41 7.89 -11.88
C ASP A 57 25.82 7.93 -10.45
N PRO A 58 26.58 8.38 -9.43
CA PRO A 58 26.09 8.48 -8.07
C PRO A 58 25.04 9.59 -7.90
N ASP A 59 25.03 10.58 -8.79
CA ASP A 59 24.14 11.75 -8.77
C ASP A 59 22.99 11.61 -9.77
N ALA A 60 22.73 10.38 -10.24
CA ALA A 60 21.64 10.10 -11.15
C ALA A 60 20.29 10.51 -10.54
N SER A 61 19.43 11.06 -11.39
CA SER A 61 18.04 11.33 -10.98
C SER A 61 17.33 10.03 -10.59
N ALA A 62 16.44 10.12 -9.60
CA ALA A 62 15.71 8.97 -9.10
C ALA A 62 14.65 8.54 -10.13
N LEU A 63 14.61 7.25 -10.47
CA LEU A 63 13.62 6.67 -11.36
C LEU A 63 12.96 5.49 -10.67
N ALA A 64 11.63 5.48 -10.66
CA ALA A 64 10.83 4.34 -10.20
C ALA A 64 9.68 4.03 -11.17
N VAL A 65 9.77 2.88 -11.83
CA VAL A 65 8.65 2.23 -12.52
C VAL A 65 7.85 1.45 -11.49
N GLN A 66 6.55 1.73 -11.42
CA GLN A 66 5.70 1.29 -10.32
C GLN A 66 4.70 0.22 -10.71
N SER A 67 4.65 -0.85 -9.91
CA SER A 67 3.53 -1.80 -9.84
C SER A 67 3.05 -2.30 -11.21
N VAL A 68 3.95 -2.72 -12.08
CA VAL A 68 3.62 -3.11 -13.46
C VAL A 68 2.99 -4.50 -13.49
N PRO A 69 1.69 -4.64 -13.85
CA PRO A 69 1.07 -5.96 -13.99
C PRO A 69 1.73 -6.72 -15.14
N VAL A 70 2.27 -7.92 -14.85
CA VAL A 70 3.10 -8.64 -15.82
C VAL A 70 2.31 -9.28 -16.93
N ARG A 71 1.08 -9.75 -16.71
CA ARG A 71 0.29 -10.42 -17.77
C ARG A 71 -0.02 -9.48 -18.91
N ALA A 72 -0.37 -8.25 -18.54
CA ALA A 72 -0.52 -7.19 -19.50
C ALA A 72 0.85 -6.84 -20.09
N ASN A 73 1.84 -6.40 -19.32
CA ASN A 73 2.96 -5.63 -19.87
C ASN A 73 4.23 -6.41 -20.19
N LEU A 74 4.40 -7.59 -19.60
CA LEU A 74 5.56 -8.47 -19.73
C LEU A 74 5.09 -9.94 -19.93
N PRO A 75 4.27 -10.25 -20.95
CA PRO A 75 3.70 -11.59 -21.13
C PRO A 75 4.80 -12.65 -21.25
N GLY A 76 4.63 -13.78 -20.55
CA GLY A 76 5.65 -14.84 -20.46
C GLY A 76 6.55 -14.73 -19.23
N PHE A 77 6.61 -13.56 -18.57
CA PHE A 77 7.49 -13.37 -17.42
C PHE A 77 7.05 -14.21 -16.20
N GLN A 78 5.75 -14.28 -15.92
CA GLN A 78 5.24 -15.05 -14.77
C GLN A 78 5.34 -16.56 -15.01
N GLU A 79 5.25 -16.98 -16.26
CA GLU A 79 5.43 -18.37 -16.67
C GLU A 79 6.91 -18.81 -16.51
N ASP A 80 7.86 -17.94 -16.88
CA ASP A 80 9.29 -18.20 -16.68
C ASP A 80 9.71 -18.07 -15.19
N ASN A 81 8.93 -17.38 -14.34
CA ASN A 81 9.21 -17.14 -12.92
C ASN A 81 7.98 -17.46 -12.03
N PRO A 82 7.61 -18.74 -11.87
CA PRO A 82 6.42 -19.11 -11.12
C PRO A 82 6.57 -18.86 -9.61
N MET A 83 5.47 -18.49 -8.95
CA MET A 83 5.36 -18.42 -7.49
C MET A 83 4.49 -19.58 -6.98
N PRO A 84 5.09 -20.71 -6.58
CA PRO A 84 4.34 -21.92 -6.25
C PRO A 84 3.57 -21.85 -4.93
N LEU A 85 3.81 -20.82 -4.11
CA LEU A 85 3.13 -20.63 -2.82
C LEU A 85 1.74 -20.00 -2.95
N LEU A 86 1.40 -19.44 -4.11
CA LEU A 86 0.17 -18.68 -4.33
C LEU A 86 -0.66 -19.31 -5.46
N ASP A 87 -1.96 -19.00 -5.48
CA ASP A 87 -2.81 -19.34 -6.61
C ASP A 87 -2.25 -18.68 -7.90
N PRO A 88 -2.09 -19.43 -9.01
CA PRO A 88 -1.61 -18.88 -10.27
C PRO A 88 -2.43 -17.69 -10.80
N ALA A 89 -3.68 -17.52 -10.35
CA ALA A 89 -4.53 -16.38 -10.63
C ALA A 89 -4.03 -15.07 -9.99
N VAL A 90 -3.24 -15.13 -8.91
CA VAL A 90 -2.56 -13.97 -8.32
C VAL A 90 -1.49 -13.48 -9.31
N GLU A 91 -1.65 -12.25 -9.76
CA GLU A 91 -0.77 -11.66 -10.78
C GLU A 91 0.47 -11.03 -10.15
N ALA A 92 1.65 -11.35 -10.69
CA ALA A 92 2.89 -10.68 -10.36
C ALA A 92 2.91 -9.21 -10.81
N ARG A 93 3.55 -8.37 -10.02
CA ARG A 93 3.77 -6.96 -10.31
C ARG A 93 5.25 -6.61 -10.22
N VAL A 94 5.78 -6.01 -11.29
CA VAL A 94 7.19 -5.61 -11.38
C VAL A 94 7.36 -4.16 -10.93
N TRP A 95 8.40 -3.95 -10.11
CA TRP A 95 8.93 -2.64 -9.78
C TRP A 95 10.38 -2.57 -10.24
N LEU A 96 10.75 -1.47 -10.86
CA LEU A 96 12.08 -1.29 -11.43
C LEU A 96 12.56 0.14 -11.17
N GLY A 97 13.80 0.31 -10.73
CA GLY A 97 14.33 1.64 -10.45
C GLY A 97 15.79 1.63 -10.04
N ASN A 98 16.31 2.79 -9.66
CA ASN A 98 17.64 2.96 -9.08
C ASN A 98 17.53 3.15 -7.56
N ARG A 99 18.35 4.03 -6.97
CA ARG A 99 18.39 4.33 -5.54
C ARG A 99 17.20 5.17 -5.16
N VAL A 100 16.21 4.52 -4.56
CA VAL A 100 14.92 5.14 -4.23
C VAL A 100 14.47 4.77 -2.83
N ILE A 101 13.77 5.69 -2.17
CA ILE A 101 13.18 5.53 -0.86
C ILE A 101 11.66 5.68 -1.00
N VAL A 102 10.96 4.63 -0.61
CA VAL A 102 9.51 4.63 -0.46
C VAL A 102 9.21 4.79 1.03
N ALA A 103 8.63 5.95 1.37
CA ALA A 103 8.26 6.28 2.74
C ALA A 103 7.28 5.25 3.34
N ALA A 104 7.27 5.12 4.67
CA ALA A 104 6.44 4.13 5.34
C ALA A 104 4.96 4.31 5.00
N HIS A 105 4.32 3.25 4.51
CA HIS A 105 2.90 3.19 4.18
C HIS A 105 2.39 1.77 4.44
N HIS A 106 1.10 1.54 4.25
CA HIS A 106 0.51 0.20 4.30
C HIS A 106 -0.33 -0.03 3.05
N ASP A 107 -0.49 -1.30 2.71
CA ASP A 107 -1.41 -1.75 1.68
C ASP A 107 -2.56 -2.53 2.32
N PRO A 108 -3.81 -2.38 1.83
CA PRO A 108 -4.92 -3.23 2.22
C PRO A 108 -4.87 -4.55 1.44
N SER A 109 -3.71 -5.21 1.41
CA SER A 109 -3.45 -6.48 0.73
C SER A 109 -2.45 -7.32 1.51
N GLU A 110 -2.59 -8.63 1.44
CA GLU A 110 -1.47 -9.53 1.72
C GLU A 110 -0.43 -9.38 0.61
N ASN A 111 0.85 -9.52 0.94
CA ASN A 111 1.92 -9.29 -0.03
C ASN A 111 3.12 -10.23 0.16
N ILE A 112 3.63 -10.79 -0.93
CA ILE A 112 4.98 -11.37 -0.98
C ILE A 112 5.82 -10.51 -1.90
N ALA A 113 6.90 -9.95 -1.38
CA ALA A 113 7.84 -9.08 -2.08
C ALA A 113 9.16 -9.83 -2.32
N CYS A 114 9.45 -10.17 -3.58
CA CYS A 114 10.66 -10.88 -4.00
C CYS A 114 11.70 -9.89 -4.55
N CYS A 115 12.90 -9.89 -3.97
CA CYS A 115 14.03 -9.14 -4.52
C CYS A 115 14.61 -9.91 -5.70
N VAL A 116 14.46 -9.37 -6.91
CA VAL A 116 14.92 -10.03 -8.16
C VAL A 116 16.28 -9.49 -8.61
N ALA A 117 16.55 -8.21 -8.38
CA ALA A 117 17.84 -7.60 -8.65
C ALA A 117 18.10 -6.43 -7.71
N GLY A 118 19.38 -6.15 -7.47
CA GLY A 118 19.82 -5.13 -6.52
C GLY A 118 19.66 -5.60 -5.07
N ARG A 119 19.63 -4.67 -4.13
CA ARG A 119 19.41 -4.95 -2.71
C ARG A 119 18.38 -3.98 -2.15
N ARG A 120 17.57 -4.46 -1.22
CA ARG A 120 16.55 -3.64 -0.57
C ARG A 120 16.56 -3.80 0.93
N ARG A 121 16.35 -2.71 1.65
CA ARG A 121 16.04 -2.73 3.08
C ARG A 121 14.56 -2.46 3.28
N PHE A 122 13.88 -3.39 3.94
CA PHE A 122 12.52 -3.20 4.44
C PHE A 122 12.57 -2.91 5.95
N THR A 123 11.80 -1.92 6.38
CA THR A 123 11.54 -1.64 7.80
C THR A 123 10.04 -1.72 7.99
N LEU A 124 9.58 -2.77 8.69
CA LEU A 124 8.17 -3.08 8.90
C LEU A 124 7.73 -2.72 10.31
N PHE A 125 6.48 -2.31 10.45
CA PHE A 125 5.85 -2.04 11.74
C PHE A 125 4.47 -2.70 11.80
N PRO A 126 4.09 -3.25 12.96
CA PRO A 126 2.75 -3.74 13.19
C PRO A 126 1.69 -2.63 13.00
N PRO A 127 0.44 -2.96 12.63
CA PRO A 127 -0.61 -1.97 12.37
C PRO A 127 -0.88 -1.01 13.54
N ASP A 128 -0.69 -1.48 14.78
CA ASP A 128 -0.90 -0.70 16.02
C ASP A 128 0.10 0.47 16.19
N GLN A 129 1.18 0.50 15.41
CA GLN A 129 2.15 1.60 15.39
C GLN A 129 1.68 2.82 14.61
N LEU A 130 0.49 2.81 13.99
CA LEU A 130 -0.10 3.96 13.29
C LEU A 130 0.04 5.29 14.05
N PRO A 131 -0.23 5.40 15.37
CA PRO A 131 -0.08 6.66 16.10
C PRO A 131 1.37 7.18 16.13
N ASN A 132 2.35 6.31 15.98
CA ASN A 132 3.79 6.59 16.11
C ASN A 132 4.46 6.91 14.77
N LEU A 133 3.76 6.68 13.65
CA LEU A 133 4.30 6.86 12.29
C LEU A 133 3.97 8.22 11.66
N TYR A 134 3.15 9.05 12.28
CA TYR A 134 2.85 10.43 11.83
C TYR A 134 2.45 10.49 10.35
N MET A 135 1.35 9.82 10.01
CA MET A 135 0.86 9.73 8.63
C MET A 135 0.45 11.08 8.05
N GLY A 136 0.76 11.27 6.77
CA GLY A 136 0.43 12.46 5.99
C GLY A 136 -1.04 12.59 5.59
N PRO A 137 -1.36 13.60 4.76
CA PRO A 137 -2.71 13.91 4.31
C PRO A 137 -3.41 12.75 3.58
N PHE A 138 -4.74 12.63 3.72
CA PHE A 138 -5.54 11.60 3.04
C PHE A 138 -5.87 11.97 1.60
N GLU A 139 -5.94 13.27 1.30
CA GLU A 139 -6.41 13.83 0.04
C GLU A 139 -5.28 14.00 -0.99
N LEU A 140 -4.06 14.28 -0.51
CA LEU A 140 -2.87 14.42 -1.33
C LEU A 140 -1.87 13.31 -0.96
N THR A 141 -1.83 12.27 -1.79
CA THR A 141 -0.97 11.09 -1.59
C THR A 141 0.02 10.94 -2.74
N PRO A 142 1.31 10.68 -2.49
CA PRO A 142 2.32 10.55 -3.56
C PRO A 142 2.04 9.42 -4.56
N ALA A 143 1.54 8.28 -4.07
CA ALA A 143 1.32 7.08 -4.88
C ALA A 143 0.00 6.37 -4.52
N GLY A 144 -1.00 7.10 -4.04
CA GLY A 144 -2.33 6.56 -3.70
C GLY A 144 -2.49 6.05 -2.27
N ALA A 145 -1.40 5.95 -1.50
CA ALA A 145 -1.42 5.63 -0.07
C ALA A 145 -0.93 6.81 0.77
N THR A 146 -1.46 6.95 1.99
CA THR A 146 -0.88 7.88 2.96
C THR A 146 0.50 7.38 3.36
N ILE A 147 1.47 8.30 3.43
CA ILE A 147 2.85 7.98 3.80
C ILE A 147 3.24 8.67 5.10
N SER A 148 4.16 8.08 5.85
CA SER A 148 4.73 8.69 7.05
C SER A 148 5.42 10.01 6.69
N MET A 149 5.22 11.02 7.52
CA MET A 149 5.89 12.31 7.36
C MET A 149 7.34 12.30 7.84
N VAL A 150 7.75 11.25 8.55
CA VAL A 150 9.09 11.14 9.16
C VAL A 150 10.11 10.76 8.09
N ASP A 151 11.27 11.41 8.13
CA ASP A 151 12.45 10.93 7.42
C ASP A 151 13.16 9.90 8.28
N PHE A 152 13.32 8.68 7.77
CA PHE A 152 13.90 7.58 8.56
C PHE A 152 15.42 7.65 8.61
N ASP A 153 16.07 8.39 7.70
CA ASP A 153 17.51 8.60 7.72
C ASP A 153 17.94 9.71 8.68
N ASP A 154 17.09 10.72 8.85
CA ASP A 154 17.31 11.85 9.74
C ASP A 154 16.00 12.24 10.45
N PRO A 155 15.54 11.44 11.43
CA PRO A 155 14.27 11.68 12.08
C PRO A 155 14.34 12.89 13.01
N ASP A 156 13.53 13.90 12.71
CA ASP A 156 13.26 15.03 13.60
C ASP A 156 12.41 14.55 14.80
N LEU A 157 13.07 14.07 15.85
CA LEU A 157 12.42 13.55 17.06
C LEU A 157 11.81 14.64 17.95
N ASP A 158 12.19 15.90 17.76
CA ASP A 158 11.51 17.02 18.45
C ASP A 158 10.10 17.22 17.86
N ARG A 159 9.97 17.10 16.53
CA ARG A 159 8.69 17.16 15.84
C ARG A 159 7.90 15.85 15.90
N PHE A 160 8.58 14.71 15.87
CA PHE A 160 8.00 13.37 15.82
C PHE A 160 8.44 12.47 16.99
N PRO A 161 8.21 12.88 18.25
CA PRO A 161 8.81 12.21 19.42
C PRO A 161 8.40 10.74 19.59
N ARG A 162 7.22 10.34 19.12
CA ARG A 162 6.76 8.95 19.20
C ARG A 162 7.40 8.03 18.15
N PHE A 163 8.13 8.58 17.18
CA PHE A 163 8.75 7.76 16.14
C PHE A 163 9.77 6.77 16.72
N ALA A 164 10.45 7.14 17.81
CA ALA A 164 11.31 6.23 18.56
C ALA A 164 10.55 4.97 19.01
N GLN A 165 9.29 5.10 19.46
CA GLN A 165 8.46 3.97 19.88
C GLN A 165 8.08 3.07 18.70
N ALA A 166 7.86 3.65 17.51
CA ALA A 166 7.68 2.84 16.30
C ALA A 166 8.95 2.04 16.00
N MET A 167 10.12 2.68 16.08
CA MET A 167 11.41 2.02 15.81
C MET A 167 11.74 0.91 16.80
N ASP A 168 11.34 1.04 18.07
CA ASP A 168 11.46 -0.04 19.07
C ASP A 168 10.64 -1.29 18.70
N ALA A 169 9.54 -1.11 17.96
CA ALA A 169 8.67 -2.19 17.48
C ALA A 169 8.99 -2.63 16.03
N ALA A 170 10.02 -2.07 15.40
CA ALA A 170 10.32 -2.30 14.00
C ALA A 170 10.98 -3.65 13.73
N PHE A 171 10.60 -4.27 12.61
CA PHE A 171 11.30 -5.42 12.03
C PHE A 171 12.10 -4.94 10.82
N VAL A 172 13.40 -5.23 10.77
CA VAL A 172 14.26 -4.81 9.66
C VAL A 172 14.77 -6.03 8.91
N ALA A 173 14.61 -6.03 7.59
CA ALA A 173 15.11 -7.07 6.71
C ALA A 173 15.88 -6.47 5.54
N ASP A 174 17.12 -6.92 5.35
CA ASP A 174 17.91 -6.66 4.15
C ASP A 174 17.75 -7.83 3.19
N LEU A 175 17.25 -7.55 1.99
CA LEU A 175 16.96 -8.54 0.96
C LEU A 175 17.99 -8.45 -0.16
N GLU A 176 18.57 -9.59 -0.49
CA GLU A 176 19.44 -9.83 -1.64
C GLU A 176 18.65 -10.52 -2.78
N PRO A 177 19.18 -10.55 -4.02
CA PRO A 177 18.50 -11.22 -5.12
C PRO A 177 18.23 -12.71 -4.80
N GLY A 178 16.95 -13.10 -4.86
CA GLY A 178 16.48 -14.44 -4.49
C GLY A 178 15.66 -14.47 -3.21
N ASP A 179 15.80 -13.46 -2.34
CA ASP A 179 15.03 -13.38 -1.11
C ASP A 179 13.57 -12.97 -1.37
N ALA A 180 12.67 -13.47 -0.52
CA ALA A 180 11.27 -13.08 -0.49
C ALA A 180 10.85 -12.70 0.93
N LEU A 181 10.07 -11.64 1.04
CA LEU A 181 9.51 -11.14 2.30
C LEU A 181 7.99 -11.15 2.23
N TYR A 182 7.35 -11.81 3.19
CA TYR A 182 5.92 -11.67 3.40
C TYR A 182 5.62 -10.41 4.21
N VAL A 183 4.77 -9.54 3.66
CA VAL A 183 4.25 -8.34 4.33
C VAL A 183 2.76 -8.56 4.58
N PRO A 184 2.33 -8.73 5.84
CA PRO A 184 0.94 -9.02 6.14
C PRO A 184 0.02 -7.83 5.86
N TYR A 185 -1.27 -8.12 5.69
CA TYR A 185 -2.32 -7.13 5.51
C TYR A 185 -2.22 -5.97 6.53
N GLN A 186 -2.24 -4.73 6.02
CA GLN A 186 -2.13 -3.48 6.79
C GLN A 186 -0.82 -3.26 7.57
N TRP A 187 0.21 -4.09 7.39
CA TRP A 187 1.51 -3.81 7.99
C TRP A 187 2.16 -2.59 7.32
N TRP A 188 2.66 -1.70 8.17
CA TRP A 188 3.40 -0.54 7.70
C TRP A 188 4.77 -0.98 7.23
N HIS A 189 5.25 -0.43 6.13
CA HIS A 189 6.56 -0.78 5.59
C HIS A 189 7.20 0.40 4.87
N HIS A 190 8.44 0.68 5.24
CA HIS A 190 9.36 1.60 4.57
C HIS A 190 10.34 0.77 3.74
N VAL A 191 10.61 1.19 2.49
CA VAL A 191 11.45 0.42 1.56
C VAL A 191 12.55 1.29 0.98
N ARG A 192 13.79 0.86 1.15
CA ARG A 192 14.96 1.47 0.52
C ARG A 192 15.54 0.54 -0.54
N SER A 193 15.72 1.06 -1.75
CA SER A 193 16.48 0.41 -2.81
C SER A 193 17.92 0.93 -2.83
N ILE A 194 18.90 0.03 -2.71
CA ILE A 194 20.30 0.40 -2.37
C ILE A 194 21.17 0.54 -3.62
N GLU A 195 20.93 -0.29 -4.64
CA GLU A 195 21.82 -0.38 -5.79
C GLU A 195 21.46 0.64 -6.89
N ALA A 196 22.34 0.84 -7.86
CA ALA A 196 22.04 1.68 -9.03
C ALA A 196 20.93 1.09 -9.92
N VAL A 197 20.70 -0.22 -9.82
CA VAL A 197 19.63 -0.94 -10.50
C VAL A 197 19.00 -1.92 -9.52
N ASN A 198 17.69 -1.79 -9.31
CA ASN A 198 16.92 -2.67 -8.46
C ASN A 198 15.66 -3.13 -9.17
N MET A 199 15.27 -4.39 -8.94
CA MET A 199 14.02 -4.97 -9.42
C MET A 199 13.35 -5.77 -8.31
N LEU A 200 12.07 -5.50 -8.06
CA LEU A 200 11.22 -6.24 -7.12
C LEU A 200 10.09 -6.86 -7.94
N VAL A 201 9.72 -8.08 -7.62
CA VAL A 201 8.45 -8.67 -8.06
C VAL A 201 7.61 -8.89 -6.82
N ASN A 202 6.40 -8.36 -6.79
CA ASN A 202 5.49 -8.62 -5.68
C ASN A 202 4.17 -9.22 -6.14
N TYR A 203 3.48 -9.85 -5.20
CA TYR A 203 2.19 -10.50 -5.40
C TYR A 203 1.25 -9.98 -4.33
N TRP A 204 0.18 -9.30 -4.74
CA TRP A 204 -0.87 -8.85 -3.82
C TRP A 204 -2.11 -9.72 -3.94
N TRP A 205 -2.68 -10.11 -2.82
CA TRP A 205 -3.97 -10.80 -2.79
C TRP A 205 -4.78 -10.40 -1.55
N THR A 206 -6.09 -10.49 -1.67
CA THR A 206 -7.05 -10.34 -0.58
C THR A 206 -8.22 -11.28 -0.81
N PRO A 207 -8.88 -11.77 0.25
CA PRO A 207 -10.19 -12.39 0.10
C PRO A 207 -11.17 -11.47 -0.64
N PRO A 208 -12.13 -12.03 -1.38
CA PRO A 208 -13.20 -11.23 -1.99
C PRO A 208 -13.94 -10.40 -0.94
N LEU A 209 -14.11 -9.10 -1.21
CA LEU A 209 -14.84 -8.20 -0.32
C LEU A 209 -16.36 -8.34 -0.55
N VAL A 210 -17.01 -9.09 0.33
CA VAL A 210 -18.46 -9.32 0.31
C VAL A 210 -19.17 -8.20 1.08
N GLY A 211 -19.29 -7.00 0.49
CA GLY A 211 -20.09 -5.92 1.09
C GLY A 211 -19.68 -4.51 0.70
N GLY A 212 -18.39 -4.26 0.50
CA GLY A 212 -17.87 -2.93 0.18
C GLY A 212 -16.39 -2.80 0.53
N GLN A 213 -15.81 -1.64 0.28
CA GLN A 213 -14.41 -1.36 0.63
C GLN A 213 -14.32 -0.91 2.10
N PRO A 214 -13.48 -1.54 2.94
CA PRO A 214 -13.29 -1.12 4.34
C PRO A 214 -12.88 0.36 4.47
N ARG A 215 -12.09 0.86 3.51
CA ARG A 215 -11.70 2.28 3.44
C ARG A 215 -12.90 3.22 3.34
N ASP A 216 -13.93 2.86 2.58
CA ASP A 216 -15.12 3.71 2.41
C ASP A 216 -15.91 3.80 3.72
N ALA A 217 -16.07 2.67 4.42
CA ALA A 217 -16.69 2.62 5.74
C ALA A 217 -15.92 3.46 6.76
N PHE A 218 -14.58 3.36 6.76
CA PHE A 218 -13.71 4.16 7.62
C PHE A 218 -13.84 5.67 7.35
N LEU A 219 -13.79 6.09 6.09
CA LEU A 219 -13.93 7.51 5.72
C LEU A 219 -15.30 8.06 6.11
N LEU A 220 -16.37 7.29 5.88
CA LEU A 220 -17.72 7.68 6.28
C LEU A 220 -17.85 7.80 7.80
N ALA A 221 -17.28 6.86 8.56
CA ALA A 221 -17.24 6.94 10.02
C ALA A 221 -16.48 8.17 10.51
N MET A 222 -15.35 8.52 9.88
CA MET A 222 -14.65 9.76 10.21
C MET A 222 -15.50 11.00 9.93
N LEU A 223 -16.25 11.04 8.84
CA LEU A 223 -17.12 12.17 8.50
C LEU A 223 -18.29 12.31 9.48
N ALA A 224 -18.94 11.19 9.81
CA ALA A 224 -20.18 11.19 10.58
C ALA A 224 -19.96 11.17 12.12
N ILE A 225 -18.92 10.48 12.60
CA ILE A 225 -18.77 10.16 14.03
C ILE A 225 -17.69 11.03 14.71
N LYS A 226 -16.59 11.35 14.02
CA LYS A 226 -15.41 11.99 14.62
C LYS A 226 -15.73 13.33 15.32
N ARG A 227 -16.74 14.06 14.83
CA ARG A 227 -17.14 15.39 15.34
C ARG A 227 -18.26 15.36 16.39
N LEU A 228 -18.83 14.19 16.69
CA LEU A 228 -19.87 14.06 17.72
C LEU A 228 -19.30 14.34 19.12
N PRO A 229 -20.15 14.69 20.11
CA PRO A 229 -19.75 14.78 21.52
C PRO A 229 -19.07 13.50 22.03
N ALA A 230 -18.19 13.62 23.03
CA ALA A 230 -17.41 12.49 23.52
C ALA A 230 -18.28 11.30 24.00
N SER A 231 -19.40 11.58 24.69
CA SER A 231 -20.37 10.56 25.11
C SER A 231 -21.01 9.84 23.92
N HIS A 232 -21.31 10.55 22.83
CA HIS A 232 -21.90 9.95 21.63
C HIS A 232 -20.88 9.09 20.88
N ARG A 233 -19.61 9.55 20.80
CA ARG A 233 -18.53 8.72 20.23
C ARG A 233 -18.29 7.45 21.04
N ALA A 234 -18.41 7.52 22.37
CA ALA A 234 -18.31 6.34 23.23
C ALA A 234 -19.47 5.36 22.97
N ALA A 235 -20.70 5.84 22.81
CA ALA A 235 -21.84 4.99 22.45
C ALA A 235 -21.65 4.32 21.07
N TRP A 236 -21.16 5.06 20.07
CA TRP A 236 -20.83 4.48 18.77
C TRP A 236 -19.69 3.47 18.85
N ARG A 237 -18.65 3.72 19.66
CA ARG A 237 -17.59 2.74 19.90
C ARG A 237 -18.16 1.42 20.41
N THR A 238 -19.05 1.45 21.40
CA THR A 238 -19.73 0.24 21.89
C THR A 238 -20.48 -0.51 20.79
N LEU A 239 -21.12 0.21 19.85
CA LEU A 239 -21.77 -0.42 18.70
C LEU A 239 -20.76 -1.08 17.75
N PHE A 240 -19.65 -0.40 17.42
CA PHE A 240 -18.62 -0.98 16.55
C PHE A 240 -17.95 -2.20 17.20
N ASP A 241 -17.59 -2.11 18.47
CA ASP A 241 -16.97 -3.21 19.21
C ASP A 241 -17.89 -4.43 19.24
N ASN A 242 -19.21 -4.23 19.47
CA ASN A 242 -20.18 -5.32 19.52
C ASN A 242 -20.53 -5.89 18.14
N TYR A 243 -20.69 -5.07 17.10
CA TYR A 243 -21.27 -5.48 15.80
C TYR A 243 -20.25 -5.63 14.66
N VAL A 244 -19.02 -5.13 14.80
CA VAL A 244 -18.02 -5.11 13.70
C VAL A 244 -16.72 -5.80 14.09
N PHE A 245 -16.22 -5.58 15.31
CA PHE A 245 -14.91 -6.12 15.73
C PHE A 245 -15.00 -7.44 16.51
N GLU A 246 -16.21 -7.85 16.89
CA GLU A 246 -16.53 -9.19 17.42
C GLU A 246 -15.56 -9.74 18.46
N ASP A 247 -15.47 -9.09 19.62
CA ASP A 247 -14.74 -9.64 20.76
C ASP A 247 -15.56 -10.70 21.56
N ALA A 248 -16.83 -10.94 21.22
CA ALA A 248 -17.77 -11.71 22.06
C ALA A 248 -18.81 -12.56 21.30
N GLY A 249 -18.39 -13.66 20.66
CA GLY A 249 -19.27 -14.78 20.22
C GLY A 249 -20.39 -14.45 19.21
N ASP A 250 -21.28 -15.40 18.93
CA ASP A 250 -22.45 -15.19 18.03
C ASP A 250 -23.46 -14.23 18.69
N ILE A 251 -23.33 -12.93 18.40
CA ILE A 251 -24.19 -11.87 18.91
C ILE A 251 -25.66 -12.02 18.48
N ALA A 252 -25.93 -12.78 17.42
CA ALA A 252 -27.27 -13.00 16.87
C ALA A 252 -27.94 -14.27 17.40
N GLN A 253 -27.29 -15.01 18.31
CA GLN A 253 -27.80 -16.29 18.85
C GLN A 253 -29.18 -16.17 19.51
N HIS A 254 -29.51 -14.98 20.05
CA HIS A 254 -30.78 -14.69 20.70
C HIS A 254 -31.93 -14.47 19.70
N LEU A 255 -31.63 -14.40 18.40
CA LEU A 255 -32.61 -14.22 17.32
C LEU A 255 -32.86 -15.54 16.57
N PRO A 256 -34.11 -15.78 16.13
CA PRO A 256 -34.39 -16.82 15.13
C PRO A 256 -33.51 -16.62 13.88
N ALA A 257 -33.08 -17.71 13.25
CA ALA A 257 -32.14 -17.69 12.13
C ALA A 257 -32.63 -16.77 10.99
N GLU A 258 -33.92 -16.84 10.68
CA GLU A 258 -34.60 -16.04 9.66
C GLU A 258 -34.73 -14.54 10.00
N ARG A 259 -34.34 -14.13 11.21
CA ARG A 259 -34.36 -12.73 11.69
C ARG A 259 -32.97 -12.15 11.94
N ARG A 260 -31.90 -12.89 11.68
CA ARG A 260 -30.52 -12.43 11.92
C ARG A 260 -30.09 -11.33 10.93
N GLY A 261 -30.50 -11.43 9.66
CA GLY A 261 -30.24 -10.41 8.64
C GLY A 261 -28.74 -10.09 8.53
N ILE A 262 -28.36 -8.80 8.65
CA ILE A 262 -26.95 -8.35 8.64
C ILE A 262 -26.10 -8.90 9.78
N LEU A 263 -26.72 -9.41 10.85
CA LEU A 263 -26.03 -10.03 11.97
C LEU A 263 -25.74 -11.52 11.75
N GLY A 264 -26.08 -12.06 10.57
CA GLY A 264 -25.75 -13.42 10.15
C GLY A 264 -25.26 -13.45 8.71
N ASP A 265 -25.25 -14.64 8.11
CA ASP A 265 -24.82 -14.81 6.71
C ASP A 265 -25.83 -14.15 5.75
N MET A 266 -25.40 -13.08 5.09
CA MET A 266 -26.24 -12.38 4.12
C MET A 266 -26.17 -13.03 2.74
N SER A 267 -27.33 -13.20 2.12
CA SER A 267 -27.41 -13.53 0.69
C SER A 267 -26.91 -12.37 -0.17
N PRO A 268 -26.44 -12.63 -1.41
CA PRO A 268 -26.04 -11.57 -2.34
C PRO A 268 -27.14 -10.52 -2.61
N GLU A 269 -28.42 -10.90 -2.50
CA GLU A 269 -29.55 -9.98 -2.67
C GLU A 269 -29.70 -9.04 -1.47
N GLU A 270 -29.59 -9.56 -0.25
CA GLU A 270 -29.63 -8.75 0.97
C GLU A 270 -28.48 -7.75 1.02
N VAL A 271 -27.26 -8.16 0.63
CA VAL A 271 -26.11 -7.26 0.52
C VAL A 271 -26.40 -6.12 -0.46
N ARG A 272 -26.98 -6.42 -1.64
CA ARG A 272 -27.38 -5.39 -2.62
C ARG A 272 -28.46 -4.46 -2.06
N SER A 273 -29.43 -5.00 -1.33
CA SER A 273 -30.51 -4.22 -0.73
C SER A 273 -29.98 -3.22 0.29
N VAL A 274 -29.11 -3.67 1.22
CA VAL A 274 -28.46 -2.79 2.21
C VAL A 274 -27.61 -1.71 1.52
N ARG A 275 -26.81 -2.08 0.52
CA ARG A 275 -26.01 -1.10 -0.26
C ARG A 275 -26.88 -0.05 -0.95
N THR A 276 -28.00 -0.46 -1.51
CA THR A 276 -28.95 0.46 -2.17
C THR A 276 -29.56 1.43 -1.14
N ALA A 277 -29.93 0.92 0.03
CA ALA A 277 -30.46 1.74 1.11
C ALA A 277 -29.41 2.76 1.61
N LEU A 278 -28.16 2.32 1.83
CA LEU A 278 -27.05 3.20 2.22
C LEU A 278 -26.76 4.26 1.15
N SER A 279 -26.70 3.86 -0.13
CA SER A 279 -26.50 4.80 -1.24
C SER A 279 -27.57 5.89 -1.28
N ARG A 280 -28.86 5.52 -1.14
CA ARG A 280 -29.96 6.50 -1.08
C ARG A 280 -29.85 7.43 0.13
N ALA A 281 -29.45 6.91 1.29
CA ALA A 281 -29.29 7.71 2.51
C ALA A 281 -28.17 8.75 2.35
N LEU A 282 -27.03 8.35 1.77
CA LEU A 282 -25.92 9.24 1.49
C LEU A 282 -26.30 10.32 0.46
N SER A 283 -27.07 9.98 -0.57
CA SER A 283 -27.55 10.95 -1.57
C SER A 283 -28.55 11.97 -1.02
N ARG A 284 -29.27 11.67 0.07
CA ARG A 284 -30.23 12.60 0.71
C ARG A 284 -29.57 13.56 1.69
N SER A 285 -28.34 13.27 2.11
CA SER A 285 -27.63 14.04 3.14
C SER A 285 -26.79 15.18 2.56
N ILE A 286 -27.02 15.52 1.29
CA ILE A 286 -26.39 16.62 0.53
C ILE A 286 -27.47 17.66 0.23
#